data_AF-A0A0T7BZH9-F1
#
_entry.id   AF-A0A0T7BZH9-F1
#
_cell.length_a   1.000
_cell.length_b   1.000
_cell.length_c   1.000
_cell.angle_alpha   90.00
_cell.angle_beta   90.00
_cell.angle_gamma   90.00
#
_symmetry.space_group_name_H-M   'P 1'
#
loop_
_entity.id
_entity.type
_entity.pdbx_description
1 polymer ?
#
loop_
_entity_poly.entity_id
_entity_poly.type
_entity_poly.pdbx_seq_one_letter_code
_entity_poly.pdbx_strand_id
1 'polypeptide(L)' 'MPPIPEKSTGIDLGLFTIPQSLLLQVGTTSLLMLVLAQKAANQTLEAIGQASEEVFRSDRLPILDFPQPEQSSK' A
#
# COMPACT_ATOMS: atom_id res chain seq x y z
N MET A 1 39.36 -37.12 15.40
CA MET A 1 38.35 -36.41 14.59
C MET A 1 39.03 -35.24 13.91
N PRO A 2 38.89 -35.06 12.58
CA PRO A 2 39.37 -33.86 11.92
C PRO A 2 38.48 -32.65 12.29
N PRO A 3 39.05 -31.43 12.38
CA PRO A 3 38.29 -30.22 12.65
C PRO A 3 37.37 -29.87 11.46
N ILE A 4 36.13 -29.45 11.77
CA ILE A 4 35.16 -28.97 10.77
C ILE A 4 35.57 -27.54 10.40
N PRO A 5 35.73 -27.20 9.12
CA PRO A 5 36.03 -25.82 8.73
C PRO A 5 34.83 -24.93 9.04
N GLU A 6 35.03 -23.89 9.86
CA GLU A 6 34.00 -22.89 10.14
C GLU A 6 33.74 -22.06 8.88
N LYS A 7 32.58 -22.27 8.27
CA LYS A 7 32.14 -21.51 7.09
C LYS A 7 31.60 -20.17 7.57
N SER A 8 32.25 -19.07 7.19
CA SER A 8 31.79 -17.70 7.44
C SER A 8 30.41 -17.45 6.81
N THR A 9 29.35 -17.40 7.63
CA THR A 9 27.95 -17.24 7.20
C THR A 9 27.52 -15.77 7.08
N GLY A 10 28.31 -14.94 6.40
CA GLY A 10 28.06 -13.50 6.26
C GLY A 10 28.37 -12.99 4.85
N ILE A 11 27.67 -11.93 4.44
CA ILE A 11 27.96 -11.18 3.21
C ILE A 11 28.97 -10.10 3.58
N ASP A 12 30.17 -10.16 3.02
CA ASP A 12 31.19 -9.13 3.23
C ASP A 12 31.02 -8.01 2.20
N LEU A 13 30.77 -6.78 2.67
CA LEU A 13 30.52 -5.61 1.83
C LEU A 13 31.72 -4.65 1.82
N GLY A 14 32.94 -5.17 2.00
CA GLY A 14 34.20 -4.42 1.90
C GLY A 14 34.52 -3.55 3.11
N LEU A 15 33.53 -2.87 3.69
CA LEU A 15 33.67 -2.08 4.92
C LEU A 15 32.99 -2.71 6.14
N PHE A 16 32.01 -3.59 5.93
CA PHE A 16 31.27 -4.27 7.00
C PHE A 16 30.79 -5.65 6.53
N THR A 17 30.70 -6.61 7.46
CA THR A 17 30.10 -7.93 7.21
C THR A 17 28.67 -7.96 7.74
N ILE A 18 27.71 -8.33 6.89
CA ILE A 18 26.32 -8.53 7.29
C ILE A 18 26.11 -10.00 7.63
N PRO A 19 25.72 -10.34 8.87
CA PRO A 19 25.42 -11.71 9.23
C PRO A 19 24.14 -12.17 8.53
N GLN A 20 24.15 -13.38 7.98
CA GLN A 20 23.03 -13.95 7.22
C GLN A 20 21.71 -13.97 8.03
N SER A 21 21.80 -14.17 9.35
CA SER A 21 20.64 -14.15 10.25
C SER A 21 19.91 -12.80 10.25
N LEU A 22 20.64 -11.69 10.15
CA LEU A 22 20.03 -10.35 10.09
C LEU A 22 19.25 -10.17 8.79
N LEU A 23 19.84 -10.59 7.67
CA LEU A 23 19.19 -10.50 6.35
C LEU A 23 17.91 -11.33 6.31
N LEU A 24 17.97 -12.54 6.89
CA LEU A 24 16.83 -13.45 6.98
C LEU A 24 15.73 -12.88 7.88
N GLN A 25 16.09 -12.31 9.03
CA GLN A 25 15.14 -11.66 9.94
C GLN A 25 14.48 -10.46 9.28
N VAL A 26 15.25 -9.51 8.76
CA VAL A 26 14.72 -8.29 8.13
C VAL A 26 13.83 -8.63 6.93
N GLY A 27 14.27 -9.56 6.07
CA GLY A 27 13.46 -10.01 4.94
C GLY A 27 12.14 -10.63 5.37
N THR A 28 12.19 -11.51 6.38
CA THR A 28 10.99 -12.20 6.90
C THR A 28 10.04 -11.24 7.59
N THR A 29 10.54 -10.32 8.43
CA THR A 29 9.72 -9.31 9.10
C THR A 29 9.11 -8.34 8.11
N SER A 30 9.85 -7.93 7.08
CA SER A 30 9.34 -7.04 6.03
C SER A 30 8.22 -7.69 5.25
N LEU A 31 8.37 -8.98 4.90
CA LEU A 31 7.35 -9.73 4.19
C LEU A 31 6.09 -9.93 5.05
N LEU A 32 6.25 -10.30 6.32
CA LEU A 32 5.14 -10.40 7.28
C LEU A 32 4.40 -9.07 7.42
N MET A 33 5.14 -7.96 7.54
CA MET A 33 4.57 -6.62 7.64
C MET A 33 3.82 -6.24 6.36
N LEU A 34 4.35 -6.58 5.18
CA LEU A 34 3.68 -6.33 3.90
C LEU A 34 2.35 -7.10 3.81
N VAL A 35 2.33 -8.38 4.20
CA VAL A 35 1.10 -9.20 4.20
C VAL A 35 0.05 -8.62 5.14
N LEU A 36 0.47 -8.17 6.34
CA LEU A 36 -0.43 -7.51 7.29
C LEU A 36 -0.98 -6.19 6.75
N ALA A 37 -0.11 -5.37 6.16
CA ALA A 37 -0.50 -4.10 5.55
C ALA A 37 -1.51 -4.32 4.41
N GLN A 38 -1.29 -5.31 3.56
CA GLN A 38 -2.23 -5.67 2.49
C GLN A 38 -3.60 -6.08 3.05
N LYS A 39 -3.61 -6.90 4.10
CA LYS A 39 -4.85 -7.34 4.75
C LYS A 39 -5.64 -6.18 5.36
N ALA A 40 -4.95 -5.23 5.98
CA ALA A 40 -5.57 -4.02 6.53
C ALA A 40 -6.03 -3.06 5.42
N ALA A 41 -5.23 -2.89 4.37
CA ALA A 41 -5.54 -2.00 3.26
C ALA A 41 -6.80 -2.42 2.50
N ASN A 42 -7.04 -3.72 2.32
CA ASN A 42 -8.24 -4.21 1.62
C ASN A 42 -9.54 -3.72 2.26
N GLN A 43 -9.65 -3.76 3.59
CA GLN A 43 -10.85 -3.32 4.29
C GLN A 43 -11.05 -1.80 4.16
N THR A 44 -9.96 -1.04 4.23
CA THR A 44 -9.98 0.40 4.03
C THR A 44 -10.36 0.79 2.61
N LEU A 45 -9.80 0.10 1.61
CA LEU A 45 -10.11 0.35 0.20
C LEU A 45 -11.56 0.00 -0.13
N GLU A 46 -12.10 -1.08 0.44
CA GLU A 46 -13.51 -1.44 0.31
C GLU A 46 -14.43 -0.37 0.90
N ALA A 47 -14.15 0.08 2.13
CA ALA A 47 -14.92 1.14 2.78
C ALA A 47 -14.84 2.47 2.01
N ILE A 48 -13.67 2.84 1.49
CA ILE A 48 -13.49 4.02 0.64
C ILE A 48 -14.29 3.85 -0.66
N GLY A 49 -14.30 2.67 -1.26
CA GLY A 49 -15.07 2.37 -2.46
C GLY A 49 -16.56 2.54 -2.26
N GLN A 50 -17.11 1.99 -1.17
CA GLN A 50 -18.53 2.12 -0.82
C GLN A 50 -18.91 3.57 -0.51
N ALA A 51 -18.09 4.28 0.27
CA ALA A 51 -18.32 5.69 0.56
C ALA A 51 -18.23 6.55 -0.70
N SER A 52 -17.32 6.23 -1.62
CA SER A 52 -17.20 6.92 -2.92
C SER A 52 -18.44 6.65 -3.77
N GLU A 53 -18.96 5.42 -3.81
CA GLU A 53 -20.20 5.13 -4.54
C GLU A 53 -21.38 5.97 -4.05
N GLU A 54 -21.52 6.18 -2.75
CA GLU A 54 -22.59 7.02 -2.20
C GLU A 54 -22.43 8.51 -2.55
N VAL A 55 -21.19 9.02 -2.57
CA VAL A 55 -20.88 10.41 -2.94
C VAL A 55 -21.05 10.66 -4.45
N PHE A 56 -20.67 9.68 -5.28
CA PHE A 56 -20.72 9.76 -6.74
C PHE A 56 -22.04 9.27 -7.35
N ARG A 57 -23.01 8.84 -6.53
CA ARG A 57 -24.36 8.52 -6.99
C ARG A 57 -25.07 9.81 -7.40
N SER A 58 -24.84 10.23 -8.65
CA SER A 58 -25.42 11.42 -9.29
C SER A 58 -26.95 11.50 -9.24
N ASP A 59 -27.63 10.39 -8.94
CA ASP A 59 -29.09 10.32 -8.75
C ASP A 59 -29.61 11.16 -7.56
N ARG A 60 -28.70 11.67 -6.71
CA ARG A 60 -29.03 12.60 -5.61
C ARG A 60 -28.60 14.04 -5.86
N LEU A 61 -28.07 14.35 -7.05
CA LEU A 61 -27.77 15.74 -7.40
C LEU A 61 -29.09 16.43 -7.75
N PRO A 62 -29.51 17.46 -7.00
CA PRO A 62 -30.71 18.20 -7.32
C PRO A 62 -30.60 18.78 -8.73
N ILE A 63 -31.70 18.76 -9.48
CA ILE A 63 -31.78 19.42 -10.78
C ILE A 63 -31.47 20.90 -10.53
N LEU A 64 -30.34 21.36 -11.08
CA LEU A 64 -29.91 22.73 -10.93
C LEU A 64 -30.75 23.58 -11.88
N ASP A 65 -31.60 24.44 -11.32
CA ASP A 65 -32.30 25.46 -12.10
C ASP A 65 -31.24 26.46 -12.61
N PHE A 66 -30.82 26.26 -13.86
CA PHE A 66 -30.01 27.24 -14.55
C PHE A 66 -30.92 28.41 -14.95
N PRO A 67 -30.54 29.67 -14.65
CA PRO A 67 -31.28 30.81 -15.18
C PRO A 67 -31.30 30.69 -16.69
N GLN A 68 -32.50 30.62 -17.27
CA GLN A 68 -32.67 30.63 -18.71
C GLN A 68 -32.02 31.92 -19.23
N PRO A 69 -31.24 31.86 -20.32
CA PRO A 69 -30.79 33.07 -20.97
C PRO A 69 -32.06 33.79 -21.38
N GLU A 70 -32.39 34.86 -20.65
CA GLU A 70 -33.37 35.86 -21.04
C GLU A 70 -33.15 36.06 -22.53
N GLN A 71 -34.15 35.68 -23.33
CA GLN A 71 -34.11 35.94 -24.75
C GLN A 71 -33.80 37.42 -24.87
N SER A 72 -32.56 37.71 -25.27
CA SER A 72 -32.10 39.06 -25.59
C SER A 72 -32.88 39.42 -26.83
N SER A 73 -34.11 39.88 -26.60
CA SER A 73 -34.98 40.49 -27.57
C SER A 73 -34.31 41.80 -27.94
N LYS A 74 -33.58 41.77 -29.05
CA LYS A 74 -33.30 42.93 -29.86
C LYS A 74 -33.09 42.55 -31.31
#